data_AF-A0A6M0QQ37-F1
#
_entry.id   AF-A0A6M0QQ37-F1
#
_cell.length_a   1.000
_cell.length_b   1.000
_cell.length_c   1.000
_cell.angle_alpha   90.00
_cell.angle_beta   90.00
_cell.angle_gamma   90.00
#
_symmetry.space_group_name_H-M   'P 1'
#
loop_
_entity.id
_entity.type
_entity.pdbx_description
1 polymer ?
#
loop_
_entity_poly.entity_id
_entity_poly.type
_entity_poly.pdbx_seq_one_letter_code
_entity_poly.pdbx_strand_id
1 'polypeptide(L)' 'MTKHLADHRTAPTGGRVKAFLTIARDRSESAWRGLWQRRFDRAEDNQRLVQYVRIEKGREA' A
#
# COMPACT_ATOMS: atom_id res chain seq x y z
N MET A 1 4.58 -35.27 23.29
CA MET A 1 5.13 -34.89 21.98
C MET A 1 4.95 -33.39 21.81
N THR A 2 5.99 -32.62 22.10
CA THR A 2 5.95 -31.15 22.12
C THR A 2 6.22 -30.63 20.70
N LYS A 3 5.20 -30.04 20.08
CA LYS A 3 5.23 -29.48 18.73
C LYS A 3 6.21 -28.31 18.66
N HIS A 4 7.17 -28.35 17.72
CA HIS A 4 8.22 -27.34 17.61
C HIS A 4 7.68 -26.01 17.08
N LEU A 5 8.18 -24.88 17.59
CA LEU A 5 7.80 -23.52 17.13
C LEU A 5 8.02 -23.32 15.61
N ALA A 6 8.92 -24.10 15.00
CA ALA A 6 9.18 -24.08 13.56
C ALA A 6 8.00 -24.61 12.72
N ASP A 7 7.11 -25.41 13.30
CA ASP A 7 5.89 -25.92 12.64
C ASP A 7 4.78 -24.87 12.53
N HIS A 8 4.93 -23.72 13.18
CA HIS A 8 3.97 -22.61 13.12
C HIS A 8 4.27 -21.61 12.00
N ARG A 9 5.16 -21.94 11.07
CA ARG A 9 5.50 -21.05 9.97
C ARG A 9 4.36 -20.98 8.97
N THR A 10 3.75 -19.79 8.85
CA THR A 10 2.82 -19.47 7.77
C THR A 10 3.51 -19.79 6.45
N ALA A 11 2.93 -20.70 5.67
CA ALA A 11 3.48 -21.06 4.37
C ALA A 11 3.64 -19.77 3.54
N PRO A 12 4.78 -19.57 2.86
CA PRO A 12 4.97 -18.39 2.03
C PRO A 12 3.89 -18.37 0.96
N THR A 13 2.93 -17.46 1.12
CA THR A 13 1.90 -17.23 0.12
C THR A 13 2.62 -16.65 -1.10
N GLY A 14 2.59 -17.35 -2.23
CA GLY A 14 3.21 -16.92 -3.49
C GLY A 14 2.69 -15.59 -4.07
N GLY A 15 1.95 -14.81 -3.28
CA GLY A 15 1.40 -13.51 -3.65
C GLY A 15 2.46 -12.51 -4.11
N ARG A 16 3.65 -12.49 -3.49
CA ARG A 16 4.74 -11.62 -3.94
C ARG A 16 5.24 -11.99 -5.34
N VAL A 17 5.40 -13.30 -5.61
CA VAL A 17 5.80 -13.81 -6.93
C VAL A 17 4.71 -13.53 -7.96
N LYS A 18 3.44 -13.76 -7.61
CA LYS A 18 2.30 -13.44 -8.47
C LYS A 18 2.25 -11.95 -8.82
N ALA A 19 2.42 -11.07 -7.84
CA ALA A 19 2.46 -9.63 -8.05
C ALA A 19 3.61 -9.21 -8.98
N PHE A 20 4.80 -9.77 -8.76
CA PHE A 20 5.96 -9.52 -9.63
C PHE A 20 5.70 -9.96 -11.07
N LEU A 21 5.19 -11.17 -11.28
CA LEU A 21 4.87 -11.66 -12.63
C LEU A 21 3.78 -10.85 -13.32
N THR A 22 2.77 -10.38 -12.59
CA THR A 22 1.75 -9.46 -13.12
C THR A 22 2.38 -8.18 -13.64
N ILE A 23 3.26 -7.54 -12.86
CA ILE A 23 3.94 -6.30 -13.25
C ILE A 23 4.83 -6.52 -14.49
N ALA A 24 5.58 -7.62 -14.51
CA ALA A 24 6.47 -7.96 -15.61
C ALA A 24 5.71 -8.29 -16.91
N ARG A 25 4.57 -8.99 -16.80
CA ARG A 25 3.75 -9.39 -17.95
C ARG A 25 2.97 -8.22 -18.57
N ASP A 26 2.55 -7.26 -17.76
CA ASP A 26 1.71 -6.13 -18.19
C ASP A 26 2.54 -4.97 -18.82
N ARG A 27 3.79 -5.24 -19.23
CA ARG A 27 4.73 -4.23 -19.77
C ARG A 27 4.88 -2.98 -18.89
N SER A 28 4.67 -3.13 -17.58
CA SER A 28 4.79 -2.11 -16.53
C SER A 28 3.92 -0.85 -16.69
N GLU A 29 3.64 -0.35 -17.90
CA GLU A 29 3.02 0.95 -18.13
C GLU A 29 1.55 1.00 -17.68
N SER A 30 0.75 -0.04 -17.97
CA SER A 30 -0.64 -0.19 -17.50
C SER A 30 -0.71 -0.48 -16.01
N ALA A 31 0.18 -1.32 -15.47
CA ALA A 31 0.27 -1.59 -14.04
C ALA A 31 0.68 -0.33 -13.24
N TRP A 32 1.64 0.44 -13.75
CA TRP A 32 2.05 1.74 -13.20
C TRP A 32 0.92 2.76 -13.31
N ARG A 33 0.19 2.83 -14.43
CA ARG A 33 -1.02 3.68 -14.53
C ARG A 33 -2.06 3.30 -13.48
N GLY A 34 -2.34 2.01 -13.29
CA GLY A 34 -3.29 1.53 -12.28
C GLY A 34 -2.84 1.84 -10.84
N LEU A 35 -1.54 1.75 -10.56
CA LEU A 35 -0.95 2.13 -9.27
C LEU A 35 -1.00 3.64 -9.02
N TRP A 36 -0.71 4.45 -10.02
CA TRP A 36 -0.72 5.93 -9.92
C TRP A 36 -2.14 6.50 -9.94
N GLN A 37 -3.06 5.88 -10.67
CA GLN A 37 -4.49 6.21 -10.66
C GLN A 37 -5.24 5.58 -9.51
N ARG A 38 -4.59 4.71 -8.72
CA ARG A 38 -5.22 4.13 -7.54
C ARG A 38 -5.58 5.30 -6.64
N ARG A 39 -6.88 5.56 -6.55
CA ARG A 39 -7.42 6.52 -5.60
C ARG A 39 -6.96 6.01 -4.24
N PHE A 40 -6.04 6.74 -3.62
CA PHE A 40 -5.80 6.57 -2.21
C PHE A 40 -7.17 6.79 -1.57
N ASP A 41 -7.75 5.72 -1.00
CA ASP A 41 -8.82 5.88 -0.04
C ASP A 41 -8.22 6.78 1.03
N ARG A 42 -8.60 8.06 0.99
CA ARG A 42 -8.26 9.01 2.03
C ARG A 42 -8.96 8.45 3.26
N ALA A 43 -8.24 7.64 4.03
CA ALA A 43 -8.64 7.28 5.36
C ALA A 43 -9.04 8.59 6.06
N GLU A 44 -10.25 8.65 6.59
CA GLU A 44 -10.78 9.82 7.31
C GLU A 44 -9.80 10.28 8.41
N ASP A 45 -8.95 9.38 8.89
CA ASP A 45 -7.84 9.62 9.82
C ASP A 45 -6.94 10.81 9.44
N ASN A 46 -6.71 11.07 8.15
CA ASN A 46 -5.81 12.15 7.72
C ASN A 46 -6.50 13.50 7.47
N GLN A 47 -7.81 13.60 7.72
CA GLN A 47 -8.55 14.84 7.48
C GLN A 47 -8.11 15.98 8.41
N ARG A 48 -7.78 15.66 9.68
CA ARG A 48 -7.28 16.65 10.66
C ARG A 48 -5.95 17.25 10.23
N LEU A 49 -5.03 16.43 9.71
CA LEU A 49 -3.71 16.89 9.25
C LEU A 49 -3.85 17.83 8.04
N VAL A 50 -4.74 17.50 7.10
CA VAL A 50 -5.04 18.37 5.94
C VAL A 50 -5.63 19.71 6.38
N GLN A 51 -6.52 19.71 7.38
CA GLN A 51 -7.10 20.94 7.92
C GLN A 51 -6.05 21.80 8.67
N TYR A 52 -5.17 21.17 9.44
CA TYR A 52 -4.09 21.86 10.15
C TYR A 52 -3.16 22.60 9.17
N VAL A 53 -2.63 21.91 8.16
CA VAL A 53 -1.75 22.50 7.14
C VAL A 53 -2.44 23.65 6.39
N ARG A 54 -3.75 23.52 6.13
CA ARG A 54 -4.53 24.59 5.50
C ARG A 54 -4.62 25.84 6.37
N ILE A 55 -4.83 25.69 7.68
CA ILE A 55 -4.91 26.81 8.61
C ILE A 55 -3.55 27.47 8.78
N GLU A 56 -2.50 26.68 8.95
CA GLU A 56 -1.12 27.17 9.09
C GLU A 56 -0.73 28.03 7.89
N LYS A 57 -0.89 27.51 6.67
CA LYS A 57 -0.59 28.23 5.44
C LYS A 57 -1.49 29.46 5.21
N GLY A 58 -2.73 29.43 5.71
CA GLY A 58 -3.65 30.57 5.67
C GLY A 58 -3.31 31.68 6.68
N ARG A 59 -2.46 31.40 7.68
CA ARG A 59 -1.98 32.38 8.68
C ARG A 59 -0.64 33.01 8.31
N GLU A 60 0.04 32.52 7.27
CA GLU A 60 1.29 33.08 6.74
C GLU A 60 1.07 34.22 5.73
N ALA A 61 -0.18 34.58 5.41
CA ALA A 61 -0.55 35.65 4.49
C ALA A 61 -0.89 36.96 5.21
#